data_AF-A0A9W8QUB6-F1
#
_entry.id   AF-A0A9W8QUB6-F1
#
_cell.length_a   1.000
_cell.length_b   1.000
_cell.length_c   1.000
_cell.angle_alpha   90.00
_cell.angle_beta   90.00
_cell.angle_gamma   90.00
#
_symmetry.space_group_name_H-M   'P 1'
#
loop_
_entity.id
_entity.type
_entity.pdbx_description
1 polymer ?
#
loop_
_entity_poly.entity_id
_entity_poly.type
_entity_poly.pdbx_seq_one_letter_code
_entity_poly.pdbx_strand_id
1 'polypeptide(L)'
;MYVEKLLPVSGATQDTPIVLIHGQAQTGSNFLNKPDGGRGWASQFISQGYEVYIVDQTFRGRSAWMPSYGAKQPLTLPAETIEKAFTATHKFNIWPQAVNHTQWPGTGLRGDPIFDAFYSANVQFIGNTAYQQAAVQAAGAALLDKIGRPVVLLGHSQGSFMPILIADARPTLAKALILLEAGGPPFVDEIFVFGGENPRQWGLTDIPLTYEPAVTDPTVDIVKTRVASKGDGYSDCTLQAADPQPRQLVNLLEKPILMVTGEASYHMPYDYCTANYLKQAGCSKTEHVELGDVGIHGNGHMMFMEKNSDEIQAFIERWIQSRLSLYTMDLPKTA
;
A
#
# COMPACT_ATOMS: atom_id res chain seq x y z
N MET A 1 -7.52 -17.11 3.84
CA MET A 1 -7.71 -15.84 3.11
C MET A 1 -8.76 -16.09 2.05
N TYR A 2 -9.82 -15.30 2.05
CA TYR A 2 -10.84 -15.27 1.01
C TYR A 2 -10.27 -14.52 -0.20
N VAL A 3 -10.58 -15.04 -1.39
CA VAL A 3 -10.14 -14.47 -2.66
C VAL A 3 -11.30 -14.55 -3.64
N GLU A 4 -11.67 -13.41 -4.21
CA GLU A 4 -12.61 -13.31 -5.32
C GLU A 4 -11.81 -13.14 -6.62
N LYS A 5 -12.05 -14.03 -7.59
CA LYS A 5 -11.43 -13.96 -8.92
C LYS A 5 -12.46 -13.46 -9.92
N LEU A 6 -12.13 -12.37 -10.61
CA LEU A 6 -12.95 -11.77 -11.65
C LEU A 6 -12.20 -11.82 -12.99
N LEU A 7 -12.93 -12.14 -14.05
CA LEU A 7 -12.41 -12.26 -15.41
C LEU A 7 -13.24 -11.41 -16.37
N PRO A 8 -12.61 -10.82 -17.41
CA PRO A 8 -13.37 -10.22 -18.51
C PRO A 8 -14.21 -11.30 -19.21
N VAL A 9 -15.42 -10.94 -19.67
CA VAL A 9 -16.36 -11.88 -20.30
C VAL A 9 -15.77 -12.57 -21.54
N SER A 10 -14.97 -11.83 -22.32
CA SER A 10 -14.26 -12.34 -23.50
C SER A 10 -12.98 -13.11 -23.19
N GLY A 11 -12.66 -13.31 -21.90
CA GLY A 11 -11.35 -13.78 -21.45
C GLY A 11 -10.35 -12.64 -21.22
N ALA A 12 -9.34 -12.91 -20.40
CA ALA A 12 -8.27 -11.95 -20.12
C ALA A 12 -7.38 -11.75 -21.36
N THR A 13 -7.05 -10.49 -21.67
CA THR A 13 -6.13 -10.12 -22.75
C THR A 13 -4.77 -9.69 -22.21
N GLN A 14 -4.66 -9.42 -20.90
CA GLN A 14 -3.40 -9.17 -20.22
C GLN A 14 -2.83 -10.49 -19.69
N ASP A 15 -1.55 -10.76 -19.98
CA ASP A 15 -0.89 -12.00 -19.58
C ASP A 15 -0.63 -12.09 -18.07
N THR A 16 -0.47 -10.93 -17.42
CA THR A 16 -0.16 -10.83 -16.00
C THR A 16 -1.42 -10.42 -15.22
N PRO A 17 -1.96 -11.28 -14.35
CA PRO A 17 -3.08 -10.93 -13.48
C PRO A 17 -2.63 -9.93 -12.40
N ILE A 18 -3.61 -9.27 -11.78
CA ILE A 18 -3.40 -8.34 -10.66
C ILE A 18 -4.12 -8.79 -9.41
N VAL A 19 -3.44 -8.69 -8.25
CA VAL A 19 -4.02 -8.94 -6.92
C VAL A 19 -4.19 -7.60 -6.20
N LEU A 20 -5.42 -7.29 -5.80
CA LEU A 20 -5.81 -6.07 -5.08
C LEU A 20 -5.95 -6.35 -3.59
N ILE A 21 -5.23 -5.58 -2.77
CA ILE A 21 -5.07 -5.80 -1.33
C ILE A 21 -5.44 -4.52 -0.57
N HIS A 22 -6.53 -4.58 0.20
CA HIS A 22 -7.08 -3.44 0.93
C HIS A 22 -6.23 -3.04 2.14
N GLY A 23 -6.54 -1.92 2.79
CA GLY A 23 -5.86 -1.44 4.01
C GLY A 23 -6.49 -1.90 5.34
N GLN A 24 -6.10 -1.26 6.44
CA GLN A 24 -6.63 -1.52 7.78
C GLN A 24 -8.10 -1.12 7.88
N ALA A 25 -8.90 -1.83 8.69
CA ALA A 25 -10.33 -1.59 8.88
C ALA A 25 -11.20 -1.65 7.61
N GLN A 26 -10.67 -2.18 6.51
CA GLN A 26 -11.35 -2.29 5.22
C GLN A 26 -11.42 -3.75 4.76
N THR A 27 -12.10 -4.00 3.63
CA THR A 27 -12.16 -5.31 2.94
C THR A 27 -11.91 -5.14 1.44
N GLY A 28 -11.91 -6.24 0.67
CA GLY A 28 -11.77 -6.20 -0.79
C GLY A 28 -12.86 -5.41 -1.50
N SER A 29 -14.02 -5.19 -0.86
CA SER A 29 -15.14 -4.40 -1.42
C SER A 29 -14.73 -2.98 -1.81
N ASN A 30 -13.69 -2.45 -1.17
CA ASN A 30 -13.08 -1.15 -1.45
C ASN A 30 -12.72 -0.91 -2.91
N PHE A 31 -12.37 -1.96 -3.65
CA PHE A 31 -11.95 -1.85 -5.04
C PHE A 31 -13.13 -2.01 -6.02
N LEU A 32 -14.32 -2.39 -5.56
CA LEU A 32 -15.47 -2.68 -6.41
C LEU A 32 -16.16 -1.40 -6.89
N ASN A 33 -16.77 -0.68 -5.95
CA ASN A 33 -17.47 0.58 -6.18
C ASN A 33 -16.92 1.63 -5.23
N LYS A 34 -16.88 2.87 -5.73
CA LYS A 34 -16.59 4.03 -4.90
C LYS A 34 -17.76 4.31 -3.94
N PRO A 35 -17.54 5.00 -2.81
CA PRO A 35 -18.60 5.30 -1.85
C PRO A 35 -19.70 6.22 -2.40
N ASP A 36 -19.41 6.98 -3.47
CA ASP A 36 -20.38 7.78 -4.23
C ASP A 36 -21.22 6.94 -5.21
N GLY A 37 -21.04 5.62 -5.25
CA GLY A 37 -21.67 4.69 -6.20
C GLY A 37 -20.94 4.57 -7.54
N GLY A 38 -19.89 5.38 -7.76
CA GLY A 38 -19.08 5.36 -8.96
C GLY A 38 -18.31 4.06 -9.18
N ARG A 39 -17.76 3.91 -10.38
CA ARG A 39 -16.97 2.74 -10.78
C ARG A 39 -15.64 2.69 -10.00
N GLY A 40 -15.37 1.58 -9.31
CA GLY A 40 -14.08 1.32 -8.67
C GLY A 40 -13.06 0.64 -9.59
N TRP A 41 -11.83 0.51 -9.09
CA TRP A 41 -10.67 0.05 -9.87
C TRP A 41 -10.75 -1.39 -10.34
N ALA A 42 -11.43 -2.29 -9.62
CA ALA A 42 -11.64 -3.67 -10.07
C ALA A 42 -12.34 -3.70 -11.44
N SER A 43 -13.40 -2.91 -11.60
CA SER A 43 -14.11 -2.79 -12.87
C SER A 43 -13.25 -2.17 -13.97
N GLN A 44 -12.37 -1.21 -13.63
CA GLN A 44 -11.46 -0.60 -14.59
C GLN A 44 -10.43 -1.60 -15.11
N PHE A 45 -9.73 -2.31 -14.21
CA PHE A 45 -8.77 -3.35 -14.60
C PHE A 45 -9.41 -4.48 -15.41
N ILE A 46 -10.61 -4.95 -15.02
CA ILE A 46 -11.35 -5.95 -15.82
C ILE A 46 -11.65 -5.42 -17.23
N SER A 47 -12.08 -4.16 -17.35
CA SER A 47 -12.34 -3.55 -18.66
C SER A 47 -11.09 -3.36 -19.52
N GLN A 48 -9.90 -3.27 -18.89
CA GLN A 48 -8.59 -3.22 -19.53
C GLN A 48 -8.01 -4.62 -19.81
N GLY A 49 -8.78 -5.69 -19.56
CA GLY A 49 -8.44 -7.06 -19.93
C GLY A 49 -7.64 -7.83 -18.87
N TYR A 50 -7.50 -7.31 -17.66
CA TYR A 50 -6.83 -8.01 -16.57
C TYR A 50 -7.72 -9.10 -15.96
N GLU A 51 -7.11 -10.23 -15.64
CA GLU A 51 -7.63 -11.13 -14.61
C GLU A 51 -7.34 -10.51 -13.23
N VAL A 52 -8.39 -10.31 -12.43
CA VAL A 52 -8.32 -9.58 -11.16
C VAL A 52 -8.62 -10.53 -10.00
N TYR A 53 -7.75 -10.51 -9.00
CA TYR A 53 -7.95 -11.18 -7.72
C TYR A 53 -8.13 -10.13 -6.63
N ILE A 54 -9.24 -10.19 -5.91
CA ILE A 54 -9.54 -9.28 -4.80
C ILE A 54 -9.51 -10.10 -3.52
N VAL A 55 -8.68 -9.70 -2.57
CA VAL A 55 -8.55 -10.45 -1.31
C VAL A 55 -9.26 -9.73 -0.18
N ASP A 56 -9.87 -10.51 0.72
CA ASP A 56 -10.05 -10.08 2.11
C ASP A 56 -8.87 -10.65 2.88
N GLN A 57 -8.01 -9.79 3.43
CA GLN A 57 -6.83 -10.19 4.20
C GLN A 57 -7.18 -11.21 5.28
N THR A 58 -6.21 -11.99 5.75
CA THR A 58 -6.39 -12.84 6.94
C THR A 58 -6.97 -12.01 8.10
N PHE A 59 -7.92 -12.61 8.83
CA PHE A 59 -8.56 -12.01 10.01
C PHE A 59 -9.41 -10.75 9.71
N ARG A 60 -9.99 -10.67 8.51
CA ARG A 60 -10.81 -9.55 8.03
C ARG A 60 -11.99 -10.03 7.18
N GLY A 61 -13.17 -9.43 7.34
CA GLY A 61 -14.31 -9.67 6.44
C GLY A 61 -14.63 -11.16 6.30
N ARG A 62 -14.60 -11.67 5.06
CA ARG A 62 -14.87 -13.09 4.74
C ARG A 62 -13.74 -14.04 5.16
N SER A 63 -12.57 -13.52 5.51
CA SER A 63 -11.49 -14.25 6.16
C SER A 63 -11.62 -14.16 7.67
N ALA A 64 -12.53 -14.96 8.24
CA ALA A 64 -12.87 -14.90 9.66
C ALA A 64 -11.62 -14.99 10.58
N TRP A 65 -11.63 -14.16 11.62
CA TRP A 65 -10.69 -14.28 12.73
C TRP A 65 -11.21 -15.26 13.77
N MET A 66 -10.31 -16.08 14.33
CA MET A 66 -10.63 -16.96 15.45
C MET A 66 -10.30 -16.23 16.77
N PRO A 67 -11.29 -16.01 17.66
CA PRO A 67 -11.05 -15.33 18.93
C PRO A 67 -9.90 -15.95 19.74
N SER A 68 -9.14 -15.10 20.43
CA SER A 68 -7.97 -15.45 21.26
C SER A 68 -6.68 -15.85 20.51
N TYR A 69 -6.71 -15.97 19.17
CA TYR A 69 -5.49 -16.24 18.39
C TYR A 69 -4.86 -14.94 17.90
N GLY A 70 -3.64 -14.66 18.34
CA GLY A 70 -2.87 -13.48 17.97
C GLY A 70 -3.34 -12.16 18.58
N ALA A 71 -4.61 -12.03 18.97
CA ALA A 71 -5.14 -10.88 19.69
C ALA A 71 -6.17 -11.31 20.74
N LYS A 72 -6.40 -10.47 21.78
CA LYS A 72 -7.42 -10.73 22.80
C LYS A 72 -8.83 -10.41 22.32
N GLN A 73 -8.96 -9.35 21.53
CA GLN A 73 -10.21 -8.81 21.02
C GLN A 73 -9.96 -8.09 19.69
N PRO A 74 -10.96 -7.94 18.84
CA PRO A 74 -10.84 -7.13 17.64
C PRO A 74 -10.90 -5.63 17.99
N LEU A 75 -10.43 -4.81 17.06
CA LEU A 75 -10.38 -3.35 17.14
C LEU A 75 -11.18 -2.75 15.99
N THR A 76 -11.64 -1.52 16.18
CA THR A 76 -12.34 -0.71 15.18
C THR A 76 -11.72 0.68 15.10
N LEU A 77 -11.84 1.34 13.95
CA LEU A 77 -11.52 2.77 13.85
C LEU A 77 -12.79 3.60 14.09
N PRO A 78 -12.77 4.57 15.03
CA PRO A 78 -13.88 5.50 15.22
C PRO A 78 -14.13 6.34 13.98
N ALA A 79 -15.39 6.69 13.72
CA ALA A 79 -15.77 7.55 12.59
C ALA A 79 -15.07 8.91 12.65
N GLU A 80 -14.83 9.44 13.84
CA GLU A 80 -14.05 10.66 14.09
C GLU A 80 -12.61 10.56 13.58
N THR A 81 -11.98 9.40 13.76
CA THR A 81 -10.62 9.17 13.29
C THR A 81 -10.61 9.10 11.76
N ILE A 82 -11.56 8.39 11.15
CA ILE A 82 -11.70 8.27 9.69
C ILE A 82 -11.97 9.62 9.03
N GLU A 83 -12.85 10.43 9.61
CA GLU A 83 -13.16 11.79 9.15
C GLU A 83 -11.89 12.65 9.08
N LYS A 84 -11.15 12.67 10.19
CA LYS A 84 -9.94 13.49 10.35
C LYS A 84 -8.77 13.04 9.50
N ALA A 85 -8.57 11.73 9.40
CA ALA A 85 -7.38 11.15 8.79
C ALA A 85 -7.53 10.92 7.27
N PHE A 86 -8.74 10.61 6.78
CA PHE A 86 -8.90 10.07 5.42
C PHE A 86 -9.83 10.88 4.52
N THR A 87 -10.92 11.46 5.06
CA THR A 87 -12.04 11.91 4.20
C THR A 87 -12.30 13.42 4.24
N ALA A 88 -11.98 14.11 5.33
CA ALA A 88 -12.11 15.57 5.48
C ALA A 88 -10.84 16.23 6.01
N THR A 89 -9.68 15.69 5.66
CA THR A 89 -8.37 16.08 6.23
C THR A 89 -8.08 17.59 6.22
N HIS A 90 -8.42 18.32 5.15
CA HIS A 90 -8.25 19.78 5.04
C HIS A 90 -9.04 20.59 6.08
N LYS A 91 -10.06 20.01 6.71
CA LYS A 91 -10.83 20.67 7.78
C LYS A 91 -10.14 20.57 9.13
N PHE A 92 -9.24 19.61 9.30
CA PHE A 92 -8.56 19.34 10.57
C PHE A 92 -7.09 19.70 10.56
N ASN A 93 -6.44 19.65 9.39
CA ASN A 93 -5.06 20.09 9.18
C ASN A 93 -4.07 19.53 10.21
N ILE A 94 -4.15 18.21 10.45
CA ILE A 94 -3.32 17.50 11.43
C ILE A 94 -1.88 17.32 10.92
N TRP A 95 -1.66 17.45 9.61
CA TRP A 95 -0.35 17.51 8.97
C TRP A 95 -0.33 18.62 7.91
N PRO A 96 0.84 19.11 7.48
CA PRO A 96 0.96 20.32 6.65
C PRO A 96 0.20 20.23 5.32
N GLN A 97 0.29 19.09 4.64
CA GLN A 97 -0.25 18.92 3.28
C GLN A 97 -1.76 18.61 3.28
N ALA A 98 -2.37 18.36 4.44
CA ALA A 98 -3.81 18.10 4.56
C ALA A 98 -4.67 19.19 3.93
N VAL A 99 -4.18 20.44 3.93
CA VAL A 99 -4.85 21.61 3.33
C VAL A 99 -5.17 21.43 1.85
N ASN A 100 -4.43 20.58 1.14
CA ASN A 100 -4.62 20.34 -0.29
C ASN A 100 -5.79 19.40 -0.59
N HIS A 101 -6.38 18.73 0.41
CA HIS A 101 -7.34 17.67 0.16
C HIS A 101 -8.67 18.19 -0.39
N THR A 102 -8.93 17.90 -1.66
CA THR A 102 -10.09 18.42 -2.39
C THR A 102 -10.82 17.36 -3.21
N GLN A 103 -10.28 16.14 -3.30
CA GLN A 103 -10.81 15.11 -4.19
C GLN A 103 -11.80 14.15 -3.54
N TRP A 104 -12.01 14.18 -2.22
CA TRP A 104 -13.08 13.40 -1.60
C TRP A 104 -14.46 13.78 -2.19
N PRO A 105 -15.30 12.79 -2.57
CA PRO A 105 -16.66 13.06 -3.00
C PRO A 105 -17.56 13.43 -1.81
N GLY A 106 -18.28 14.55 -1.92
CA GLY A 106 -19.08 15.10 -0.82
C GLY A 106 -18.25 15.91 0.18
N THR A 107 -18.74 16.08 1.40
CA THR A 107 -18.07 16.91 2.42
C THR A 107 -17.01 16.17 3.23
N GLY A 108 -17.03 14.84 3.19
CA GLY A 108 -16.15 13.96 3.98
C GLY A 108 -16.45 13.94 5.47
N LEU A 109 -17.52 14.60 5.92
CA LEU A 109 -17.91 14.66 7.33
C LEU A 109 -18.99 13.63 7.66
N ARG A 110 -19.03 13.15 8.90
CA ARG A 110 -20.12 12.32 9.45
C ARG A 110 -21.48 12.96 9.18
N GLY A 111 -22.44 12.15 8.71
CA GLY A 111 -23.76 12.62 8.29
C GLY A 111 -23.86 13.03 6.82
N ASP A 112 -22.73 13.15 6.12
CA ASP A 112 -22.72 13.14 4.65
C ASP A 112 -22.98 11.72 4.15
N PRO A 113 -23.94 11.50 3.23
CA PRO A 113 -24.27 10.16 2.76
C PRO A 113 -23.09 9.37 2.18
N ILE A 114 -22.11 10.05 1.58
CA ILE A 114 -20.93 9.42 0.98
C ILE A 114 -19.94 9.00 2.06
N PHE A 115 -19.74 9.85 3.08
CA PHE A 115 -18.97 9.45 4.26
C PHE A 115 -19.63 8.27 4.98
N ASP A 116 -20.94 8.33 5.22
CA ASP A 116 -21.67 7.30 5.96
C ASP A 116 -21.65 5.97 5.20
N ALA A 117 -21.78 6.00 3.87
CA ALA A 117 -21.60 4.81 3.02
C ALA A 117 -20.19 4.23 3.16
N PHE A 118 -19.15 5.06 3.09
CA PHE A 118 -17.77 4.62 3.29
C PHE A 118 -17.55 4.04 4.68
N TYR A 119 -17.99 4.72 5.73
CA TYR A 119 -17.82 4.27 7.11
C TYR A 119 -18.58 2.96 7.37
N SER A 120 -19.75 2.76 6.78
CA SER A 120 -20.51 1.50 6.90
C SER A 120 -19.78 0.29 6.31
N ALA A 121 -18.85 0.49 5.37
CA ALA A 121 -18.01 -0.55 4.79
C ALA A 121 -16.75 -0.84 5.63
N ASN A 122 -16.48 -0.04 6.67
CA ASN A 122 -15.38 -0.31 7.58
C ASN A 122 -15.72 -1.49 8.49
N VAL A 123 -14.73 -2.35 8.73
CA VAL A 123 -14.89 -3.55 9.55
C VAL A 123 -13.80 -3.65 10.61
N GLN A 124 -14.03 -4.50 11.60
CA GLN A 124 -13.07 -4.78 12.66
C GLN A 124 -11.78 -5.45 12.14
N PHE A 125 -10.67 -5.28 12.86
CA PHE A 125 -9.36 -5.87 12.58
C PHE A 125 -8.68 -6.32 13.89
N ILE A 126 -7.51 -6.96 13.83
CA ILE A 126 -6.76 -7.37 15.03
C ILE A 126 -5.54 -6.47 15.27
N GLY A 127 -5.26 -6.16 16.53
CA GLY A 127 -4.16 -5.27 16.95
C GLY A 127 -2.80 -5.94 17.13
N ASN A 128 -2.50 -7.01 16.39
CA ASN A 128 -1.20 -7.67 16.41
C ASN A 128 -0.62 -7.72 15.00
N THR A 129 0.21 -6.72 14.68
CA THR A 129 0.73 -6.50 13.33
C THR A 129 1.64 -7.63 12.87
N ALA A 130 2.56 -8.10 13.71
CA ALA A 130 3.46 -9.20 13.36
C ALA A 130 2.68 -10.50 13.06
N TYR A 131 1.68 -10.83 13.88
CA TYR A 131 0.84 -12.01 13.63
C TYR A 131 0.00 -11.86 12.34
N GLN A 132 -0.53 -10.67 12.09
CA GLN A 132 -1.27 -10.38 10.86
C GLN A 132 -0.37 -10.52 9.63
N GLN A 133 0.83 -9.94 9.66
CA GLN A 133 1.81 -10.01 8.57
C GLN A 133 2.29 -11.44 8.31
N ALA A 134 2.58 -12.23 9.35
CA ALA A 134 2.98 -13.63 9.20
C ALA A 134 1.87 -14.47 8.55
N ALA A 135 0.62 -14.31 9.02
CA ALA A 135 -0.51 -15.05 8.49
C ALA A 135 -0.79 -14.68 7.02
N VAL A 136 -0.68 -13.40 6.66
CA VAL A 136 -0.98 -12.95 5.30
C VAL A 136 0.15 -13.24 4.33
N GLN A 137 1.41 -13.23 4.77
CA GLN A 137 2.54 -13.72 3.97
C GLN A 137 2.32 -15.18 3.58
N ALA A 138 2.01 -16.04 4.55
CA ALA A 138 1.78 -17.47 4.30
C ALA A 138 0.58 -17.70 3.36
N ALA A 139 -0.54 -17.01 3.59
CA ALA A 139 -1.73 -17.15 2.76
C ALA A 139 -1.53 -16.56 1.34
N GLY A 140 -0.80 -15.45 1.23
CA GLY A 140 -0.48 -14.80 -0.04
C GLY A 140 0.51 -15.61 -0.88
N ALA A 141 1.53 -16.21 -0.26
CA ALA A 141 2.42 -17.15 -0.93
C ALA A 141 1.64 -18.36 -1.49
N ALA A 142 0.74 -18.94 -0.70
CA ALA A 142 -0.14 -20.02 -1.16
C ALA A 142 -1.10 -19.59 -2.28
N LEU A 143 -1.57 -18.33 -2.25
CA LEU A 143 -2.34 -17.77 -3.37
C LEU A 143 -1.50 -17.70 -4.64
N LEU A 144 -0.26 -17.20 -4.58
CA LEU A 144 0.61 -17.16 -5.76
C LEU A 144 0.91 -18.55 -6.30
N ASP A 145 1.19 -19.52 -5.42
CA ASP A 145 1.38 -20.92 -5.82
C ASP A 145 0.14 -21.48 -6.54
N LYS A 146 -1.07 -21.13 -6.07
CA LYS A 146 -2.33 -21.53 -6.69
C LYS A 146 -2.57 -20.85 -8.05
N ILE A 147 -2.19 -19.58 -8.20
CA ILE A 147 -2.27 -18.86 -9.49
C ILE A 147 -1.28 -19.47 -10.48
N GLY A 148 -0.11 -19.89 -10.01
CA GLY A 148 0.87 -20.66 -10.78
C GLY A 148 1.59 -19.87 -11.87
N ARG A 149 1.42 -18.55 -11.92
CA ARG A 149 2.10 -17.64 -12.86
C ARG A 149 2.39 -16.28 -12.22
N PRO A 150 3.37 -15.51 -12.73
CA PRO A 150 3.71 -14.21 -12.17
C PRO A 150 2.53 -13.23 -12.13
N VAL A 151 2.41 -12.44 -11.07
CA VAL A 151 1.31 -11.49 -10.85
C VAL A 151 1.81 -10.09 -10.46
N VAL A 152 1.00 -9.07 -10.69
CA VAL A 152 1.16 -7.75 -10.06
C VAL A 152 0.48 -7.76 -8.70
N LEU A 153 1.18 -7.31 -7.66
CA LEU A 153 0.63 -7.16 -6.31
C LEU A 153 0.42 -5.67 -6.02
N LEU A 154 -0.84 -5.25 -5.82
CA LEU A 154 -1.22 -3.88 -5.50
C LEU A 154 -1.81 -3.83 -4.09
N GLY A 155 -1.13 -3.14 -3.18
CA GLY A 155 -1.56 -2.96 -1.79
C GLY A 155 -1.70 -1.51 -1.38
N HIS A 156 -2.70 -1.21 -0.56
CA HIS A 156 -2.97 0.12 -0.02
C HIS A 156 -2.76 0.17 1.50
N SER A 157 -2.09 1.22 2.01
CA SER A 157 -1.94 1.47 3.45
C SER A 157 -1.34 0.24 4.17
N GLN A 158 -1.95 -0.27 5.25
CA GLN A 158 -1.56 -1.54 5.89
C GLN A 158 -1.45 -2.72 4.88
N GLY A 159 -2.24 -2.71 3.81
CA GLY A 159 -2.17 -3.72 2.75
C GLY A 159 -0.86 -3.69 1.95
N SER A 160 -0.12 -2.57 1.97
CA SER A 160 1.14 -2.44 1.24
C SER A 160 2.29 -3.25 1.85
N PHE A 161 2.19 -3.71 3.11
CA PHE A 161 3.15 -4.66 3.67
C PHE A 161 3.14 -5.99 2.91
N MET A 162 1.98 -6.37 2.36
CA MET A 162 1.78 -7.70 1.79
C MET A 162 2.47 -7.91 0.45
N PRO A 163 2.41 -6.98 -0.53
CA PRO A 163 3.23 -7.11 -1.73
C PRO A 163 4.70 -7.38 -1.43
N ILE A 164 5.29 -6.69 -0.45
CA ILE A 164 6.70 -6.86 -0.03
C ILE A 164 6.90 -8.27 0.55
N LEU A 165 6.08 -8.66 1.53
CA LEU A 165 6.21 -9.95 2.23
C LEU A 165 5.97 -11.16 1.32
N ILE A 166 4.95 -11.08 0.45
CA ILE A 166 4.61 -12.13 -0.49
C ILE A 166 5.69 -12.25 -1.58
N ALA A 167 6.21 -11.13 -2.07
CA ALA A 167 7.29 -11.14 -3.05
C ALA A 167 8.60 -11.68 -2.46
N ASP A 168 8.90 -11.40 -1.19
CA ASP A 168 10.03 -12.02 -0.50
C ASP A 168 9.87 -13.55 -0.40
N ALA A 169 8.66 -14.03 -0.09
CA ALA A 169 8.37 -15.46 0.03
C ALA A 169 8.25 -16.19 -1.33
N ARG A 170 7.85 -15.50 -2.40
CA ARG A 170 7.63 -16.03 -3.75
C ARG A 170 8.17 -15.08 -4.83
N PRO A 171 9.49 -14.87 -4.87
CA PRO A 171 10.08 -13.88 -5.76
C PRO A 171 9.82 -14.17 -7.23
N THR A 172 9.79 -15.43 -7.66
CA THR A 172 9.54 -15.76 -9.07
C THR A 172 8.10 -15.52 -9.52
N LEU A 173 7.13 -15.50 -8.59
CA LEU A 173 5.70 -15.31 -8.87
C LEU A 173 5.22 -13.87 -8.61
N ALA A 174 6.02 -13.03 -7.94
CA ALA A 174 5.77 -11.60 -7.86
C ALA A 174 6.46 -10.89 -9.04
N LYS A 175 5.66 -10.40 -10.00
CA LYS A 175 6.17 -9.72 -11.20
C LYS A 175 6.54 -8.26 -10.92
N ALA A 176 5.67 -7.52 -10.24
CA ALA A 176 5.85 -6.12 -9.86
C ALA A 176 4.99 -5.78 -8.64
N LEU A 177 5.39 -4.75 -7.88
CA LEU A 177 4.69 -4.28 -6.69
C LEU A 177 4.18 -2.85 -6.88
N ILE A 178 2.95 -2.59 -6.47
CA ILE A 178 2.36 -1.26 -6.42
C ILE A 178 1.91 -1.02 -4.98
N LEU A 179 2.47 0.02 -4.36
CA LEU A 179 2.28 0.37 -2.96
C LEU A 179 1.61 1.74 -2.92
N LEU A 180 0.29 1.76 -2.73
CA LEU A 180 -0.45 2.99 -2.53
C LEU A 180 -0.32 3.39 -1.07
N GLU A 181 0.40 4.48 -0.83
CA GLU A 181 0.64 5.03 0.50
C GLU A 181 1.23 3.96 1.43
N ALA A 182 2.49 3.64 1.16
CA ALA A 182 3.13 2.48 1.74
C ALA A 182 3.20 2.60 3.27
N GLY A 183 2.87 1.52 3.99
CA GLY A 183 3.09 1.41 5.42
C GLY A 183 4.52 1.79 5.79
N GLY A 184 4.65 2.79 6.67
CA GLY A 184 5.92 3.44 6.96
C GLY A 184 5.76 4.65 7.90
N PRO A 185 6.83 5.43 8.08
CA PRO A 185 8.17 5.22 7.54
C PRO A 185 8.92 4.06 8.23
N PRO A 186 10.12 3.66 7.77
CA PRO A 186 10.87 2.56 8.37
C PRO A 186 11.15 2.76 9.87
N PHE A 187 11.00 1.70 10.65
CA PHE A 187 11.31 1.62 12.09
C PHE A 187 10.51 2.50 13.07
N VAL A 188 9.79 3.52 12.60
CA VAL A 188 9.09 4.50 13.44
C VAL A 188 7.76 4.89 12.83
N ASP A 189 6.74 5.08 13.65
CA ASP A 189 5.53 5.78 13.24
C ASP A 189 5.75 7.30 13.39
N GLU A 190 5.16 8.10 12.49
CA GLU A 190 5.32 9.56 12.49
C GLU A 190 4.00 10.29 12.80
N ILE A 191 3.07 10.35 11.83
CA ILE A 191 1.82 11.13 12.00
C ILE A 191 0.80 10.38 12.86
N PHE A 192 0.63 9.08 12.63
CA PHE A 192 -0.27 8.22 13.37
C PHE A 192 0.48 6.99 13.90
N VAL A 193 0.22 6.64 15.15
CA VAL A 193 0.86 5.50 15.82
C VAL A 193 -0.01 4.25 15.66
N PHE A 194 0.34 3.40 14.70
CA PHE A 194 -0.39 2.17 14.36
C PHE A 194 0.36 0.89 14.75
N GLY A 195 1.70 0.92 14.77
CA GLY A 195 2.54 -0.26 15.01
C GLY A 195 3.08 -0.39 16.43
N GLY A 196 2.73 0.54 17.33
CA GLY A 196 3.07 0.46 18.75
C GLY A 196 4.49 0.96 19.07
N GLU A 197 5.13 0.39 20.10
CA GLU A 197 6.41 0.89 20.61
C GLU A 197 7.59 0.69 19.65
N ASN A 198 7.59 -0.41 18.89
CA ASN A 198 8.71 -0.79 18.01
C ASN A 198 8.18 -1.26 16.65
N PRO A 199 7.59 -0.35 15.85
CA PRO A 199 7.01 -0.73 14.58
C PRO A 199 8.11 -1.08 13.56
N ARG A 200 7.83 -2.04 12.69
CA ARG A 200 8.64 -2.37 11.51
C ARG A 200 10.12 -2.58 11.83
N GLN A 201 10.41 -3.43 12.83
CA GLN A 201 11.77 -3.68 13.28
C GLN A 201 12.70 -4.16 12.15
N TRP A 202 12.15 -4.83 11.13
CA TRP A 202 12.88 -5.31 9.95
C TRP A 202 12.91 -4.26 8.83
N GLY A 203 12.95 -2.98 9.18
CA GLY A 203 12.95 -1.86 8.24
C GLY A 203 11.56 -1.55 7.71
N LEU A 204 11.04 -2.43 6.86
CA LEU A 204 9.75 -2.21 6.17
C LEU A 204 8.59 -2.95 6.83
N THR A 205 8.87 -3.98 7.64
CA THR A 205 7.86 -4.91 8.17
C THR A 205 8.18 -5.32 9.60
N ASP A 206 7.20 -5.86 10.30
CA ASP A 206 7.28 -6.31 11.69
C ASP A 206 7.77 -7.77 11.81
N ILE A 207 7.91 -8.47 10.68
CA ILE A 207 8.40 -9.84 10.60
C ILE A 207 9.64 -9.92 9.68
N PRO A 208 10.42 -11.01 9.74
CA PRO A 208 11.64 -11.12 8.93
C PRO A 208 11.42 -10.94 7.43
N LEU A 209 12.38 -10.24 6.81
CA LEU A 209 12.61 -10.21 5.36
C LEU A 209 13.97 -10.85 5.05
N THR A 210 14.14 -11.34 3.82
CA THR A 210 15.38 -11.98 3.40
C THR A 210 16.44 -10.94 3.01
N TYR A 211 17.40 -10.71 3.91
CA TYR A 211 18.52 -9.79 3.70
C TYR A 211 19.82 -10.51 3.35
N GLU A 212 20.70 -9.83 2.61
CA GLU A 212 22.13 -10.16 2.46
C GLU A 212 22.99 -8.90 2.76
N PRO A 213 23.97 -8.98 3.67
CA PRO A 213 24.20 -10.10 4.58
C PRO A 213 22.99 -10.39 5.47
N ALA A 214 22.87 -11.62 5.98
CA ALA A 214 21.71 -12.05 6.74
C ALA A 214 21.48 -11.18 7.99
N VAL A 215 20.22 -10.86 8.26
CA VAL A 215 19.76 -10.20 9.49
C VAL A 215 19.13 -11.28 10.35
N THR A 216 19.73 -11.55 11.51
CA THR A 216 19.20 -12.50 12.52
C THR A 216 18.55 -11.74 13.67
N ASP A 217 19.18 -10.64 14.09
CA ASP A 217 18.62 -9.70 15.07
C ASP A 217 18.58 -8.30 14.45
N PRO A 218 17.40 -7.80 14.06
CA PRO A 218 17.29 -6.50 13.39
C PRO A 218 17.64 -5.32 14.30
N THR A 219 17.74 -5.51 15.62
CA THR A 219 18.18 -4.47 16.56
C THR A 219 19.69 -4.30 16.59
N VAL A 220 20.43 -5.33 16.16
CA VAL A 220 21.90 -5.36 16.11
C VAL A 220 22.41 -5.26 14.67
N ASP A 221 21.85 -6.06 13.77
CA ASP A 221 22.37 -6.25 12.41
C ASP A 221 21.99 -5.12 11.45
N ILE A 222 20.93 -4.36 11.77
CA ILE A 222 20.54 -3.16 11.02
C ILE A 222 20.93 -1.94 11.86
N VAL A 223 22.14 -1.45 11.62
CA VAL A 223 22.62 -0.19 12.23
C VAL A 223 21.84 0.95 11.61
N LYS A 224 21.23 1.81 12.42
CA LYS A 224 20.34 2.88 11.97
C LYS A 224 21.04 4.24 12.03
N THR A 225 20.66 5.14 11.14
CA THR A 225 21.05 6.55 11.16
C THR A 225 19.83 7.44 10.90
N ARG A 226 19.88 8.68 11.41
CA ARG A 226 18.87 9.70 11.09
C ARG A 226 19.37 10.58 9.95
N VAL A 227 18.51 10.79 8.97
CA VAL A 227 18.74 11.69 7.84
C VAL A 227 17.73 12.82 7.93
N ALA A 228 18.23 14.06 7.87
CA ALA A 228 17.41 15.25 7.94
C ALA A 228 16.36 15.27 6.82
N SER A 229 15.21 15.88 7.10
CA SER A 229 14.13 15.95 6.13
C SER A 229 14.50 16.69 4.84
N LYS A 230 13.70 16.47 3.77
CA LYS A 230 13.85 17.20 2.50
C LYS A 230 13.34 18.66 2.53
N GLY A 231 12.91 19.16 3.70
CA GLY A 231 12.43 20.52 3.88
C GLY A 231 11.28 20.63 4.87
N ASP A 232 10.74 21.84 4.99
CA ASP A 232 9.63 22.14 5.89
C ASP A 232 8.40 21.29 5.55
N GLY A 233 7.77 20.73 6.59
CA GLY A 233 6.60 19.87 6.46
C GLY A 233 6.88 18.42 6.06
N TYR A 234 8.16 18.01 6.04
CA TYR A 234 8.59 16.63 5.88
C TYR A 234 9.27 16.10 7.15
N SER A 235 9.08 14.81 7.43
CA SER A 235 9.70 14.11 8.57
C SER A 235 11.14 13.73 8.26
N ASP A 236 12.00 13.68 9.28
CA ASP A 236 13.31 13.05 9.17
C ASP A 236 13.18 11.54 8.90
N CYS A 237 14.15 10.96 8.21
CA CYS A 237 14.15 9.52 7.94
C CYS A 237 15.04 8.75 8.91
N THR A 238 14.56 7.62 9.41
CA THR A 238 15.40 6.58 10.04
C THR A 238 15.77 5.55 8.98
N LEU A 239 17.04 5.53 8.55
CA LEU A 239 17.55 4.65 7.49
C LEU A 239 18.67 3.74 8.02
N GLN A 240 19.20 2.84 7.19
CA GLN A 240 20.42 2.09 7.53
C GLN A 240 21.62 3.04 7.54
N ALA A 241 22.58 2.85 8.44
CA ALA A 241 23.86 3.54 8.40
C ALA A 241 24.67 3.11 7.16
N ALA A 242 25.60 3.96 6.72
CA ALA A 242 26.47 3.65 5.58
C ALA A 242 27.59 2.66 5.94
N ASP A 243 27.96 2.58 7.22
CA ASP A 243 28.91 1.63 7.78
C ASP A 243 28.30 0.99 9.04
N PRO A 244 28.18 -0.35 9.11
CA PRO A 244 28.49 -1.33 8.06
C PRO A 244 27.63 -1.12 6.80
N GLN A 245 28.08 -1.66 5.67
CA GLN A 245 27.34 -1.58 4.41
C GLN A 245 25.86 -1.99 4.60
N PRO A 246 24.89 -1.21 4.06
CA PRO A 246 23.47 -1.51 4.21
C PRO A 246 23.12 -2.93 3.77
N ARG A 247 22.24 -3.57 4.53
CA ARG A 247 21.71 -4.90 4.23
C ARG A 247 20.78 -4.81 3.02
N GLN A 248 20.88 -5.78 2.11
CA GLN A 248 20.20 -5.79 0.82
C GLN A 248 19.03 -6.79 0.80
N LEU A 249 17.85 -6.40 0.33
CA LEU A 249 16.66 -7.26 0.22
C LEU A 249 16.75 -8.15 -1.04
N VAL A 250 17.45 -9.28 -0.93
CA VAL A 250 17.89 -10.07 -2.10
C VAL A 250 16.76 -10.58 -2.99
N ASN A 251 15.59 -10.90 -2.43
CA ASN A 251 14.43 -11.37 -3.19
C ASN A 251 13.69 -10.24 -3.92
N LEU A 252 13.99 -8.98 -3.59
CA LEU A 252 13.32 -7.80 -4.11
C LEU A 252 14.20 -6.94 -5.02
N LEU A 253 15.51 -7.20 -5.11
CA LEU A 253 16.49 -6.39 -5.87
C LEU A 253 16.02 -6.02 -7.28
N GLU A 254 15.51 -7.02 -8.01
CA GLU A 254 15.16 -6.86 -9.43
C GLU A 254 13.71 -6.44 -9.67
N LYS A 255 12.91 -6.26 -8.60
CA LYS A 255 11.48 -5.98 -8.71
C LYS A 255 11.22 -4.52 -9.10
N PRO A 256 10.42 -4.28 -10.16
CA PRO A 256 9.77 -2.98 -10.33
C PRO A 256 8.83 -2.74 -9.15
N ILE A 257 9.04 -1.63 -8.44
CA ILE A 257 8.21 -1.22 -7.30
C ILE A 257 7.75 0.21 -7.57
N LEU A 258 6.43 0.41 -7.66
CA LEU A 258 5.83 1.74 -7.70
C LEU A 258 5.27 2.08 -6.33
N MET A 259 5.69 3.20 -5.76
CA MET A 259 5.05 3.83 -4.62
C MET A 259 4.28 5.06 -5.09
N VAL A 260 3.04 5.20 -4.66
CA VAL A 260 2.19 6.36 -5.01
C VAL A 260 1.69 7.02 -3.73
N THR A 261 1.89 8.32 -3.60
CA THR A 261 1.48 9.12 -2.43
C THR A 261 0.55 10.25 -2.85
N GLY A 262 -0.60 10.37 -2.18
CA GLY A 262 -1.54 11.46 -2.40
C GLY A 262 -0.98 12.79 -1.90
N GLU A 263 -1.15 13.85 -2.70
CA GLU A 263 -0.64 15.20 -2.39
C GLU A 263 -1.10 15.73 -1.03
N ALA A 264 -2.28 15.33 -0.56
CA ALA A 264 -2.86 15.76 0.70
C ALA A 264 -2.87 14.68 1.79
N SER A 265 -2.23 13.53 1.55
CA SER A 265 -2.22 12.42 2.49
C SER A 265 -1.30 12.66 3.68
N TYR A 266 -1.61 12.02 4.81
CA TYR A 266 -0.72 11.95 5.96
C TYR A 266 0.57 11.15 5.69
N HIS A 267 0.64 10.43 4.56
CA HIS A 267 1.85 9.78 4.08
C HIS A 267 2.84 10.74 3.40
N MET A 268 2.35 11.88 2.91
CA MET A 268 3.14 12.89 2.21
C MET A 268 4.39 13.36 2.98
N PRO A 269 4.35 13.57 4.32
CA PRO A 269 5.52 13.93 5.08
C PRO A 269 6.66 12.90 5.10
N TYR A 270 6.41 11.61 4.83
CA TYR A 270 7.38 10.55 5.15
C TYR A 270 7.53 9.41 4.14
N ASP A 271 6.64 9.24 3.15
CA ASP A 271 6.72 8.09 2.22
C ASP A 271 8.05 8.04 1.45
N TYR A 272 8.67 9.20 1.20
CA TYR A 272 9.99 9.29 0.59
C TYR A 272 11.09 8.60 1.43
N CYS A 273 10.93 8.50 2.75
CA CYS A 273 11.82 7.73 3.62
C CYS A 273 11.72 6.22 3.34
N THR A 274 10.50 5.70 3.13
CA THR A 274 10.28 4.31 2.75
C THR A 274 10.88 4.02 1.36
N ALA A 275 10.71 4.94 0.40
CA ALA A 275 11.33 4.83 -0.92
C ALA A 275 12.87 4.83 -0.85
N ASN A 276 13.44 5.70 -0.02
CA ASN A 276 14.88 5.77 0.21
C ASN A 276 15.42 4.49 0.86
N TYR A 277 14.69 3.92 1.82
CA TYR A 277 15.07 2.65 2.44
C TYR A 277 15.06 1.50 1.45
N LEU A 278 14.02 1.37 0.62
CA LEU A 278 13.96 0.36 -0.45
C LEU A 278 15.16 0.46 -1.39
N LYS A 279 15.49 1.68 -1.86
CA LYS A 279 16.65 1.93 -2.72
C LYS A 279 17.97 1.58 -2.02
N GLN A 280 18.12 1.96 -0.75
CA GLN A 280 19.29 1.65 0.07
C GLN A 280 19.46 0.15 0.29
N ALA A 281 18.36 -0.58 0.41
CA ALA A 281 18.31 -2.03 0.53
C ALA A 281 18.40 -2.75 -0.84
N GLY A 282 18.82 -2.05 -1.89
CA GLY A 282 19.13 -2.65 -3.19
C GLY A 282 17.97 -2.75 -4.18
N CYS A 283 16.75 -2.35 -3.79
CA CYS A 283 15.60 -2.29 -4.69
C CYS A 283 15.69 -1.06 -5.61
N SER A 284 16.72 -1.05 -6.47
CA SER A 284 17.11 0.10 -7.30
C SER A 284 16.03 0.54 -8.30
N LYS A 285 15.11 -0.35 -8.68
CA LYS A 285 13.97 -0.08 -9.57
C LYS A 285 12.73 0.46 -8.83
N THR A 286 12.90 0.92 -7.60
CA THR A 286 11.82 1.59 -6.84
C THR A 286 11.60 3.00 -7.36
N GLU A 287 10.40 3.27 -7.84
CA GLU A 287 9.91 4.57 -8.26
C GLU A 287 8.91 5.07 -7.21
N HIS A 288 9.10 6.30 -6.73
CA HIS A 288 8.17 6.96 -5.82
C HIS A 288 7.58 8.18 -6.53
N VAL A 289 6.26 8.22 -6.59
CA VAL A 289 5.48 9.25 -7.26
C VAL A 289 4.61 9.95 -6.23
N GLU A 290 4.91 11.21 -5.99
CA GLU A 290 4.04 12.13 -5.30
C GLU A 290 3.07 12.68 -6.35
N LEU A 291 1.77 12.46 -6.20
CA LEU A 291 0.80 12.69 -7.29
C LEU A 291 0.81 14.14 -7.83
N GLY A 292 1.08 15.12 -6.96
CA GLY A 292 1.20 16.51 -7.34
C GLY A 292 2.32 16.77 -8.36
N ASP A 293 3.43 16.02 -8.30
CA ASP A 293 4.56 16.17 -9.23
C ASP A 293 4.23 15.70 -10.65
N VAL A 294 3.20 14.86 -10.81
CA VAL A 294 2.71 14.36 -12.10
C VAL A 294 1.39 15.03 -12.53
N GLY A 295 1.04 16.16 -11.90
CA GLY A 295 -0.13 16.97 -12.26
C GLY A 295 -1.47 16.44 -11.74
N ILE A 296 -1.46 15.46 -10.83
CA ILE A 296 -2.67 14.91 -10.21
C ILE A 296 -2.79 15.48 -8.80
N HIS A 297 -3.72 16.43 -8.61
CA HIS A 297 -3.77 17.25 -7.41
C HIS A 297 -4.97 16.94 -6.50
N GLY A 298 -4.77 17.17 -5.21
CA GLY A 298 -5.79 17.22 -4.18
C GLY A 298 -6.20 15.89 -3.58
N ASN A 299 -5.46 14.82 -3.88
CA ASN A 299 -5.78 13.48 -3.42
C ASN A 299 -5.31 13.19 -1.99
N GLY A 300 -6.17 12.53 -1.21
CA GLY A 300 -5.89 12.08 0.15
C GLY A 300 -5.58 10.59 0.22
N HIS A 301 -5.71 10.03 1.43
CA HIS A 301 -5.34 8.63 1.73
C HIS A 301 -6.13 7.59 0.92
N MET A 302 -7.35 7.94 0.55
CA MET A 302 -8.29 7.04 -0.11
C MET A 302 -8.38 7.33 -1.62
N MET A 303 -7.26 7.71 -2.24
CA MET A 303 -7.16 8.19 -3.62
C MET A 303 -7.91 7.36 -4.68
N PHE A 304 -8.01 6.04 -4.49
CA PHE A 304 -8.72 5.12 -5.39
C PHE A 304 -10.25 5.16 -5.25
N MET A 305 -10.77 5.89 -4.26
CA MET A 305 -12.19 6.15 -4.02
C MET A 305 -12.58 7.61 -4.30
N GLU A 306 -11.62 8.46 -4.63
CA GLU A 306 -11.81 9.89 -4.80
C GLU A 306 -12.35 10.25 -6.20
N LYS A 307 -12.70 11.53 -6.41
CA LYS A 307 -13.38 11.99 -7.64
C LYS A 307 -12.58 11.66 -8.91
N ASN A 308 -11.29 11.95 -8.91
CA ASN A 308 -10.34 11.73 -10.00
C ASN A 308 -9.57 10.39 -9.88
N SER A 309 -10.11 9.40 -9.15
CA SER A 309 -9.47 8.09 -8.95
C SER A 309 -9.11 7.35 -10.25
N ASP A 310 -9.80 7.66 -11.35
CA ASP A 310 -9.57 7.12 -12.69
C ASP A 310 -8.32 7.68 -13.36
N GLU A 311 -7.97 8.94 -13.09
CA GLU A 311 -6.69 9.52 -13.54
C GLU A 311 -5.50 8.77 -12.92
N ILE A 312 -5.60 8.47 -11.62
CA ILE A 312 -4.60 7.71 -10.86
C ILE A 312 -4.54 6.26 -11.33
N GLN A 313 -5.69 5.62 -11.53
CA GLN A 313 -5.74 4.25 -12.04
C GLN A 313 -5.09 4.16 -13.42
N ALA A 314 -5.39 5.11 -14.31
CA ALA A 314 -4.82 5.16 -15.65
C ALA A 314 -3.31 5.43 -15.61
N PHE A 315 -2.82 6.26 -14.68
CA PHE A 315 -1.39 6.43 -14.44
C PHE A 315 -0.72 5.10 -14.04
N ILE A 316 -1.32 4.38 -13.08
CA ILE A 316 -0.80 3.09 -12.60
C ILE A 316 -0.83 2.05 -13.72
N GLU A 317 -1.91 1.97 -14.50
CA GLU A 317 -2.01 1.04 -15.62
C GLU A 317 -0.93 1.31 -16.67
N ARG A 318 -0.71 2.57 -17.05
CA ARG A 318 0.40 2.94 -17.95
C ARG A 318 1.76 2.55 -17.38
N TRP A 319 1.96 2.74 -16.08
CA TRP A 319 3.18 2.28 -15.42
C TRP A 319 3.34 0.76 -15.54
N ILE A 320 2.28 -0.02 -15.24
CA ILE A 320 2.26 -1.48 -15.41
C ILE A 320 2.63 -1.85 -16.85
N GLN A 321 2.00 -1.24 -17.86
CA GLN A 321 2.29 -1.52 -19.27
C GLN A 321 3.75 -1.22 -19.63
N SER A 322 4.29 -0.08 -19.19
CA SER A 322 5.68 0.30 -19.49
C SER A 322 6.74 -0.60 -18.85
N ARG A 323 6.39 -1.32 -17.79
CA ARG A 323 7.29 -2.24 -17.08
C ARG A 323 7.10 -3.71 -17.47
N LEU A 324 5.90 -4.07 -17.91
CA LEU A 324 5.53 -5.46 -18.17
C LEU A 324 5.39 -5.81 -19.65
N SER A 325 5.17 -4.83 -20.52
CA SER A 325 5.21 -5.05 -21.96
C SER A 325 6.67 -5.12 -22.45
N LEU A 326 6.95 -6.01 -23.41
CA LEU A 326 8.22 -6.05 -24.15
C LEU A 326 8.39 -4.85 -25.10
N TYR A 327 7.45 -3.90 -25.09
CA TYR A 327 7.47 -2.70 -25.90
C TYR A 327 7.79 -1.48 -25.02
N THR A 328 9.01 -0.99 -25.17
CA THR A 328 9.39 0.37 -24.78
C THR A 328 8.41 1.36 -25.41
N MET A 329 7.45 1.85 -24.64
CA MET A 329 6.84 3.14 -24.94
C MET A 329 7.75 4.20 -24.34
N ASP A 330 8.40 4.97 -25.20
CA ASP A 330 9.04 6.22 -24.84
C ASP A 330 7.98 7.11 -24.19
N LEU A 331 8.08 7.29 -22.87
CA LEU A 331 7.32 8.34 -22.19
C LEU A 331 7.78 9.68 -22.77
N PRO A 332 6.87 10.55 -23.26
CA PRO A 332 7.26 11.86 -23.73
C PRO A 332 7.89 12.62 -22.56
N LYS A 333 9.16 13.00 -22.72
CA LYS A 333 9.79 14.00 -21.87
C LYS A 333 8.96 15.27 -21.99
N THR A 334 8.41 15.73 -20.88
CA THR A 334 7.84 17.07 -20.77
C THR A 334 8.88 18.08 -21.25
N ALA A 335 8.50 18.88 -22.23
CA ALA A 335 9.25 20.05 -22.68
C ALA A 335 9.14 21.19 -21.65
#